data_AF-A0A2H3E9X2-F1
#
_entry.id   AF-A0A2H3E9X2-F1
#
_cell.length_a   1.000
_cell.length_b   1.000
_cell.length_c   1.000
_cell.angle_alpha   90.00
_cell.angle_beta   90.00
_cell.angle_gamma   90.00
#
_symmetry.space_group_name_H-M   'P 1'
#
loop_
_entity.id
_entity.type
_entity.pdbx_description
1 polymer ?
#
loop_
_entity_poly.entity_id
_entity_poly.type
_entity_poly.pdbx_seq_one_letter_code
_entity_poly.pdbx_strand_id
1 'polypeptide(L)'
;VTLDCNKPQNILMHIAAHIFFDCQVNQSSKPCGLYLSPFPICWYMLKGGKIDMNTSSGCKNLRQEKVFSYKSAASSTKSSPSMNVPIACSLCPRNSPAVWKYNMLYHFCYKHEQVSLDQYKVLWELQPGEDQLMAKVWETYNVIPKTCPLKKKKDHLQLVISDVHSSKMAFWCVLCTDACDL
;
A
#
# COMPACT_ATOMS: atom_id res chain seq x y z
N VAL A 1 14.97 0.06 5.14
CA VAL A 1 14.76 -1.07 4.19
C VAL A 1 15.02 -0.55 2.79
N THR A 2 15.82 -1.24 1.98
CA THR A 2 15.96 -0.91 0.54
C THR A 2 14.94 -1.73 -0.23
N LEU A 3 13.96 -1.07 -0.85
CA LEU A 3 12.99 -1.74 -1.71
C LEU A 3 13.65 -2.04 -3.07
N ASP A 4 13.65 -3.31 -3.45
CA ASP A 4 14.09 -3.73 -4.78
C ASP A 4 12.98 -3.41 -5.79
N CYS A 5 13.14 -2.30 -6.51
CA CYS A 5 12.19 -1.86 -7.53
C CYS A 5 12.07 -2.82 -8.72
N ASN A 6 12.96 -3.83 -8.83
CA ASN A 6 12.84 -4.87 -9.85
C ASN A 6 11.88 -6.00 -9.45
N LYS A 7 11.38 -6.00 -8.22
CA LYS A 7 10.43 -6.99 -7.68
C LYS A 7 9.12 -6.29 -7.34
N PRO A 8 8.23 -6.07 -8.32
CA PRO A 8 7.00 -5.29 -8.11
C PRO A 8 6.06 -5.92 -7.07
N GLN A 9 6.12 -7.25 -6.85
CA GLN A 9 5.42 -7.92 -5.76
C GLN A 9 5.92 -7.49 -4.38
N ASN A 10 7.22 -7.22 -4.22
CA ASN A 10 7.77 -6.73 -2.95
C ASN A 10 7.32 -5.31 -2.65
N ILE A 11 7.23 -4.44 -3.67
CA ILE A 11 6.66 -3.10 -3.53
C ILE A 11 5.21 -3.23 -3.05
N LEU A 12 4.42 -4.08 -3.72
CA LEU A 12 3.02 -4.27 -3.38
C LEU A 12 2.86 -4.71 -1.92
N MET A 13 3.63 -5.70 -1.49
CA MET A 13 3.64 -6.20 -0.11
C MET A 13 4.09 -5.13 0.91
N HIS A 14 5.11 -4.35 0.59
CA HIS A 14 5.58 -3.30 1.49
C HIS A 14 4.53 -2.19 1.67
N ILE A 15 3.94 -1.73 0.58
CA ILE A 15 2.89 -0.69 0.62
C ILE A 15 1.62 -1.21 1.29
N ALA A 16 1.26 -2.47 1.02
CA ALA A 16 0.18 -3.17 1.72
C ALA A 16 0.40 -3.18 3.24
N ALA A 17 1.63 -3.42 3.72
CA ALA A 17 1.93 -3.41 5.14
C ALA A 17 1.70 -2.02 5.76
N HIS A 18 2.07 -0.94 5.05
CA HIS A 18 1.71 0.42 5.49
C HIS A 18 0.20 0.64 5.55
N ILE A 19 -0.57 0.20 4.54
CA ILE A 19 -2.04 0.36 4.55
C ILE A 19 -2.69 -0.33 5.76
N PHE A 20 -2.16 -1.47 6.19
CA PHE A 20 -2.69 -2.23 7.34
C PHE A 20 -2.30 -1.68 8.70
N PHE A 21 -1.02 -1.33 8.88
CA PHE A 21 -0.44 -1.20 10.22
C PHE A 21 0.14 0.18 10.51
N ASP A 22 0.25 1.05 9.50
CA ASP A 22 0.75 2.40 9.69
C ASP A 22 -0.40 3.36 10.01
N CYS A 23 -0.48 3.80 11.26
CA CYS A 23 -1.49 4.75 11.72
C CYS A 23 -1.47 6.10 10.98
N GLN A 24 -0.38 6.44 10.29
CA GLN A 24 -0.27 7.67 9.51
C GLN A 24 -0.91 7.55 8.11
N VAL A 25 -1.26 6.33 7.68
CA VAL A 25 -1.91 6.13 6.38
C VAL A 25 -3.39 6.45 6.49
N ASN A 26 -3.77 7.57 5.87
CA ASN A 26 -5.17 7.95 5.76
C ASN A 26 -5.88 7.15 4.66
N GLN A 27 -6.69 6.16 5.04
CA GLN A 27 -7.49 5.39 4.09
C GLN A 27 -8.54 6.23 3.34
N SER A 28 -8.94 7.39 3.89
CA SER A 28 -9.89 8.32 3.25
C SER A 28 -9.43 8.86 1.92
N SER A 29 -8.12 8.99 1.78
CA SER A 29 -7.52 9.46 0.55
C SER A 29 -7.48 8.39 -0.54
N LYS A 30 -7.96 7.17 -0.28
CA LYS A 30 -7.91 6.01 -1.18
C LYS A 30 -6.49 5.82 -1.72
N PRO A 31 -5.50 5.60 -0.83
CA PRO A 31 -4.10 5.62 -1.19
C PRO A 31 -3.78 4.55 -2.24
N CYS A 32 -2.86 4.88 -3.13
CA CYS A 32 -2.36 3.97 -4.14
C CYS A 32 -1.61 2.77 -3.50
N GLY A 33 -1.97 1.55 -3.88
CA GLY A 33 -1.32 0.31 -3.43
C GLY A 33 0.12 0.10 -3.91
N LEU A 34 0.69 1.01 -4.71
CA LEU A 34 2.10 0.96 -5.15
C LEU A 34 2.95 2.13 -4.65
N TYR A 35 2.35 3.22 -4.19
CA TYR A 35 3.09 4.46 -3.88
C TYR A 35 2.42 5.33 -2.80
N LEU A 36 1.30 4.90 -2.22
CA LEU A 36 0.48 5.62 -1.22
C LEU A 36 -0.03 7.01 -1.65
N SER A 37 0.27 7.49 -2.86
CA SER A 37 -0.31 8.73 -3.37
C SER A 37 -1.84 8.67 -3.35
N PRO A 38 -2.51 9.76 -2.94
CA PRO A 38 -3.95 9.79 -2.80
C PRO A 38 -4.66 9.87 -4.15
N PHE A 39 -5.93 9.49 -4.18
CA PHE A 39 -6.84 9.86 -5.25
C PHE A 39 -7.17 11.37 -5.18
N PRO A 40 -7.28 12.12 -6.29
CA PRO A 40 -7.18 11.70 -7.71
C PRO A 40 -5.76 11.79 -8.30
N ILE A 41 -4.71 11.98 -7.49
CA ILE A 41 -3.33 12.10 -7.98
C ILE A 41 -2.88 10.80 -8.65
N CYS A 42 -3.24 9.66 -8.07
CA CYS A 42 -2.91 8.34 -8.59
C CYS A 42 -4.16 7.46 -8.70
N TRP A 43 -4.42 6.91 -9.89
CA TRP A 43 -5.60 6.10 -10.15
C TRP A 43 -5.39 5.11 -11.29
N TYR A 44 -6.23 4.08 -11.31
CA TYR A 44 -6.07 2.94 -12.21
C TYR A 44 -7.38 2.59 -12.90
N MET A 45 -7.30 2.30 -14.19
CA MET A 45 -8.38 1.67 -14.93
C MET A 45 -8.08 0.18 -15.11
N LEU A 46 -9.12 -0.63 -15.27
CA LEU A 46 -8.98 -2.05 -15.56
C LEU A 46 -9.50 -2.36 -16.95
N LYS A 47 -8.75 -3.18 -17.69
CA LYS A 47 -9.14 -3.72 -19.00
C LYS A 47 -8.76 -5.18 -19.10
N GLY A 48 -9.75 -6.07 -19.21
CA GLY A 48 -9.53 -7.51 -19.33
C GLY A 48 -8.84 -8.14 -18.11
N GLY A 49 -9.23 -7.73 -16.90
CA GLY A 49 -8.71 -8.31 -15.64
C GLY A 49 -7.27 -7.91 -15.28
N LYS A 50 -6.75 -6.84 -15.89
CA LYS A 50 -5.44 -6.25 -15.59
C LYS A 50 -5.53 -4.72 -15.60
N ILE A 51 -4.52 -4.08 -15.04
CA ILE A 51 -4.36 -2.62 -15.10
C ILE A 51 -4.22 -2.18 -16.56
N ASP A 52 -5.04 -1.23 -16.98
CA ASP A 52 -4.92 -0.58 -18.28
C ASP A 52 -3.93 0.57 -18.18
N MET A 53 -2.71 0.31 -18.64
CA MET A 53 -1.59 1.25 -18.59
C MET A 53 -1.81 2.51 -19.43
N ASN A 54 -2.70 2.45 -20.43
CA ASN A 54 -2.94 3.57 -21.35
C ASN A 54 -3.93 4.58 -20.76
N THR A 55 -4.79 4.14 -19.85
CA THR A 55 -5.86 4.96 -19.27
C THR A 55 -5.66 5.18 -17.77
N SER A 56 -4.66 4.57 -17.15
CA SER A 56 -4.26 4.83 -15.75
C SER A 56 -3.29 6.01 -15.67
N SER A 57 -3.19 6.67 -14.51
CA SER A 57 -2.32 7.84 -14.34
C SER A 57 -1.74 8.00 -12.92
N GLY A 58 -0.65 8.75 -12.82
CA GLY A 58 -0.09 9.24 -11.57
C GLY A 58 0.93 8.35 -10.85
N CYS A 59 0.97 7.05 -11.15
CA CYS A 59 1.87 6.14 -10.45
C CYS A 59 3.28 6.11 -11.07
N LYS A 60 4.27 6.70 -10.39
CA LYS A 60 5.69 6.65 -10.79
C LYS A 60 6.25 5.23 -10.86
N ASN A 61 5.73 4.32 -10.03
CA ASN A 61 6.12 2.91 -9.97
C ASN A 61 5.44 2.06 -11.06
N LEU A 62 4.56 2.64 -11.87
CA LEU A 62 3.84 1.98 -12.97
C LEU A 62 4.57 2.18 -14.31
N ARG A 63 5.91 2.24 -14.31
CA ARG A 63 6.68 2.31 -15.56
C ARG A 63 6.66 0.95 -16.24
N GLN A 64 6.45 0.97 -17.55
CA GLN A 64 5.82 -0.06 -18.40
C GLN A 64 6.50 -1.44 -18.44
N GLU A 65 7.70 -1.61 -17.87
CA GLU A 65 8.48 -2.83 -18.06
C GLU A 65 8.27 -3.90 -16.99
N LYS A 66 7.78 -3.56 -15.79
CA LYS A 66 7.63 -4.53 -14.67
C LYS A 66 6.46 -4.19 -13.73
N VAL A 67 5.23 -4.28 -14.21
CA VAL A 67 4.05 -4.32 -13.32
C VAL A 67 3.96 -5.69 -12.67
N PHE A 68 3.49 -5.76 -11.41
CA PHE A 68 3.26 -7.04 -10.75
C PHE A 68 2.25 -7.89 -11.55
N SER A 69 2.43 -9.22 -11.51
CA SER A 69 1.45 -10.15 -12.06
C SER A 69 0.16 -10.06 -11.27
N TYR A 70 -0.93 -9.58 -11.89
CA TYR A 70 -2.25 -9.48 -11.26
C TYR A 70 -2.71 -10.82 -10.72
N LYS A 71 -2.59 -11.90 -11.52
CA LYS A 71 -2.98 -13.26 -11.12
C LYS A 71 -2.21 -13.74 -9.88
N SER A 72 -0.92 -13.44 -9.81
CA SER A 72 -0.09 -13.83 -8.66
C SER A 72 -0.42 -13.00 -7.42
N ALA A 73 -0.71 -11.71 -7.58
CA ALA A 73 -1.07 -10.82 -6.49
C ALA A 73 -2.54 -10.96 -6.05
N ALA A 74 -3.37 -11.69 -6.78
CA ALA A 74 -4.76 -11.95 -6.40
C ALA A 74 -4.91 -13.10 -5.39
N SER A 75 -3.81 -13.72 -4.95
CA SER A 75 -3.79 -14.81 -3.97
C SER A 75 -2.70 -14.58 -2.92
N SER A 76 -3.01 -14.83 -1.65
CA SER A 76 -2.06 -14.77 -0.55
C SER A 76 -1.22 -16.05 -0.50
N THR A 77 0.09 -15.88 -0.42
CA THR A 77 1.06 -16.98 -0.26
C THR A 77 2.15 -16.58 0.73
N LYS A 78 2.91 -17.54 1.24
CA LYS A 78 4.03 -17.25 2.16
C LYS A 78 5.07 -16.30 1.55
N SER A 79 5.29 -16.35 0.24
CA SER A 79 6.27 -15.51 -0.47
C SER A 79 5.68 -14.22 -1.04
N SER A 80 4.37 -14.14 -1.18
CA SER A 80 3.63 -12.96 -1.64
C SER A 80 2.30 -12.90 -0.87
N PRO A 81 2.32 -12.38 0.38
CA PRO A 81 1.17 -12.47 1.28
C PRO A 81 0.07 -11.46 0.98
N SER A 82 0.38 -10.36 0.30
CA SER A 82 -0.61 -9.32 0.00
C SER A 82 -1.50 -9.69 -1.18
N MET A 83 -2.83 -9.69 -0.97
CA MET A 83 -3.85 -9.71 -2.03
C MET A 83 -4.26 -8.31 -2.51
N ASN A 84 -3.49 -7.27 -2.16
CA ASN A 84 -3.84 -5.89 -2.50
C ASN A 84 -3.76 -5.66 -4.02
N VAL A 85 -4.86 -5.85 -4.73
CA VAL A 85 -4.97 -5.58 -6.17
C VAL A 85 -6.07 -4.56 -6.44
N PRO A 86 -6.00 -3.76 -7.52
CA PRO A 86 -7.08 -2.87 -7.90
C PRO A 86 -8.26 -3.70 -8.44
N ILE A 87 -9.46 -3.44 -7.93
CA ILE A 87 -10.71 -4.12 -8.25
C ILE A 87 -11.73 -3.09 -8.72
N ALA A 88 -12.51 -3.42 -9.74
CA ALA A 88 -13.62 -2.57 -10.18
C ALA A 88 -14.78 -2.66 -9.17
N CYS A 89 -15.29 -1.51 -8.73
CA CYS A 89 -16.52 -1.46 -7.94
C CYS A 89 -17.73 -1.58 -8.87
N SER A 90 -18.60 -2.56 -8.62
CA SER A 90 -19.81 -2.82 -9.43
C SER A 90 -20.93 -1.78 -9.24
N LEU A 91 -20.90 -1.03 -8.14
CA LEU A 91 -21.83 0.07 -7.86
C LEU A 91 -21.38 1.40 -8.50
N CYS A 92 -20.12 1.51 -8.86
CA CYS A 92 -19.61 2.68 -9.56
C CYS A 92 -19.97 2.62 -11.06
N PRO A 93 -20.10 3.78 -11.73
CA PRO A 93 -20.22 3.82 -13.19
C PRO A 93 -19.10 3.02 -13.88
N ARG A 94 -19.38 2.39 -15.03
CA ARG A 94 -18.44 1.47 -15.71
C ARG A 94 -17.06 2.06 -16.01
N ASN A 95 -16.98 3.38 -16.21
CA ASN A 95 -15.72 4.08 -16.51
C ASN A 95 -15.07 4.70 -15.26
N SER A 96 -15.40 4.18 -14.07
CA SER A 96 -14.80 4.65 -12.83
C SER A 96 -13.44 3.98 -12.59
N PRO A 97 -12.50 4.69 -11.96
CA PRO A 97 -11.25 4.10 -11.51
C PRO A 97 -11.47 2.93 -10.55
N ALA A 98 -10.62 1.92 -10.66
CA ALA A 98 -10.58 0.80 -9.75
C ALA A 98 -10.08 1.22 -8.36
N VAL A 99 -10.49 0.42 -7.38
CA VAL A 99 -10.20 0.62 -5.97
C VAL A 99 -9.32 -0.53 -5.50
N TRP A 100 -8.22 -0.21 -4.81
CA TRP A 100 -7.37 -1.24 -4.20
C TRP A 100 -8.14 -2.06 -3.17
N LYS A 101 -7.99 -3.38 -3.18
CA LYS A 101 -8.73 -4.33 -2.33
C LYS A 101 -8.81 -3.88 -0.87
N TYR A 102 -7.69 -3.49 -0.28
CA TYR A 102 -7.66 -3.10 1.14
C TYR A 102 -8.35 -1.76 1.43
N ASN A 103 -8.54 -0.93 0.41
CA ASN A 103 -9.30 0.32 0.53
C ASN A 103 -10.77 0.14 0.11
N MET A 104 -11.19 -1.06 -0.26
CA MET A 104 -12.51 -1.30 -0.86
C MET A 104 -13.64 -1.13 0.16
N LEU A 105 -13.47 -1.65 1.38
CA LEU A 105 -14.45 -1.43 2.45
C LEU A 105 -14.66 0.06 2.72
N TYR A 106 -13.56 0.79 2.86
CA TYR A 106 -13.60 2.24 3.00
C TYR A 106 -14.28 2.91 1.79
N HIS A 107 -14.02 2.47 0.57
CA HIS A 107 -14.72 3.00 -0.60
C HIS A 107 -16.24 2.82 -0.50
N PHE A 108 -16.71 1.63 -0.09
CA PHE A 108 -18.14 1.37 0.10
C PHE A 108 -18.75 2.26 1.17
N CYS A 109 -18.13 2.36 2.35
CA CYS A 109 -18.63 3.15 3.47
C CYS A 109 -18.75 4.66 3.17
N TYR A 110 -18.10 5.18 2.12
CA TYR A 110 -18.11 6.62 1.80
C TYR A 110 -18.72 6.97 0.45
N LYS A 111 -18.88 5.99 -0.45
CA LYS A 111 -19.50 6.22 -1.77
C LYS A 111 -20.83 5.49 -1.95
N HIS A 112 -21.10 4.51 -1.10
CA HIS A 112 -22.25 3.62 -1.19
C HIS A 112 -22.87 3.36 0.20
N GLU A 113 -22.93 4.40 1.04
CA GLU A 113 -23.42 4.37 2.44
C GLU A 113 -24.79 3.70 2.62
N GLN A 114 -25.65 3.78 1.60
CA GLN A 114 -27.03 3.29 1.66
C GLN A 114 -27.19 1.84 1.19
N VAL A 115 -26.11 1.17 0.81
CA VAL A 115 -26.16 -0.17 0.21
C VAL A 115 -25.74 -1.22 1.24
N SER A 116 -26.52 -2.30 1.37
CA SER A 116 -26.10 -3.46 2.16
C SER A 116 -24.84 -4.09 1.55
N LEU A 117 -23.85 -4.29 2.40
CA LEU A 117 -22.49 -4.70 2.02
C LEU A 117 -22.31 -6.22 1.94
N ASP A 118 -23.24 -7.02 2.49
CA ASP A 118 -23.07 -8.48 2.62
C ASP A 118 -22.74 -9.17 1.29
N GLN A 119 -23.42 -8.77 0.21
CA GLN A 119 -23.21 -9.32 -1.14
C GLN A 119 -21.86 -8.93 -1.77
N TYR A 120 -21.18 -7.92 -1.24
CA TYR A 120 -19.92 -7.39 -1.77
C TYR A 120 -18.69 -7.80 -0.95
N LYS A 121 -18.88 -8.51 0.18
CA LYS A 121 -17.83 -8.84 1.15
C LYS A 121 -16.57 -9.44 0.53
N VAL A 122 -16.75 -10.30 -0.48
CA VAL A 122 -15.66 -10.92 -1.24
C VAL A 122 -14.66 -9.92 -1.84
N LEU A 123 -15.07 -8.66 -2.04
CA LEU A 123 -14.24 -7.61 -2.64
C LEU A 123 -13.22 -6.99 -1.68
N TRP A 124 -13.37 -7.16 -0.36
CA TRP A 124 -12.39 -6.69 0.64
C TRP A 124 -11.95 -7.76 1.64
N GLU A 125 -12.69 -8.86 1.77
CA GLU A 125 -12.36 -9.93 2.71
C GLU A 125 -10.98 -10.54 2.42
N LEU A 126 -10.19 -10.67 3.48
CA LEU A 126 -8.85 -11.25 3.41
C LEU A 126 -8.92 -12.77 3.32
N GLN A 127 -7.92 -13.38 2.69
CA GLN A 127 -7.77 -14.83 2.78
C GLN A 127 -7.38 -15.24 4.21
N PRO A 128 -7.76 -16.45 4.67
CA PRO A 128 -7.36 -16.93 5.99
C PRO A 128 -5.84 -16.89 6.19
N GLY A 129 -5.39 -16.17 7.23
CA GLY A 129 -3.98 -16.02 7.58
C GLY A 129 -3.21 -14.98 6.77
N GLU A 130 -3.85 -14.27 5.83
CA GLU A 130 -3.25 -13.15 5.09
C GLU A 130 -2.80 -12.03 6.05
N ASP A 131 -3.64 -11.69 7.02
CA ASP A 131 -3.38 -10.74 8.10
C ASP A 131 -2.11 -11.11 8.90
N GLN A 132 -1.99 -12.38 9.30
CA GLN A 132 -0.85 -12.89 10.06
C GLN A 132 0.44 -12.86 9.24
N LEU A 133 0.36 -13.17 7.95
CA LEU A 133 1.51 -13.07 7.05
C LEU A 133 1.92 -11.61 6.83
N MET A 134 0.95 -10.71 6.67
CA MET A 134 1.19 -9.28 6.54
C MET A 134 1.77 -8.66 7.82
N ALA A 135 1.37 -9.13 9.00
CA ALA A 135 1.97 -8.71 10.27
C ALA A 135 3.47 -9.05 10.33
N LYS A 136 3.88 -10.24 9.90
CA LYS A 136 5.30 -10.64 9.82
C LYS A 136 6.10 -9.76 8.85
N VAL A 137 5.48 -9.37 7.73
CA VAL A 137 6.05 -8.43 6.77
C VAL A 137 6.27 -7.07 7.43
N TRP A 138 5.27 -6.57 8.14
CA TRP A 138 5.34 -5.29 8.86
C TRP A 138 6.46 -5.31 9.91
N GLU A 139 6.55 -6.36 10.71
CA GLU A 139 7.64 -6.56 11.68
C GLU A 139 9.00 -6.54 10.98
N THR A 140 9.16 -7.31 9.90
CA THR A 140 10.42 -7.38 9.14
C THR A 140 10.87 -6.01 8.63
N TYR A 141 9.92 -5.15 8.23
CA TYR A 141 10.24 -3.83 7.69
C TYR A 141 10.33 -2.71 8.74
N ASN A 142 9.72 -2.87 9.91
CA ASN A 142 9.75 -1.88 11.01
C ASN A 142 10.70 -2.22 12.15
N VAL A 143 11.35 -3.38 12.12
CA VAL A 143 12.52 -3.61 12.97
C VAL A 143 13.62 -2.66 12.52
N ILE A 144 13.85 -1.62 13.32
CA ILE A 144 15.10 -0.84 13.30
C ILE A 144 16.24 -1.87 13.34
N PRO A 145 17.20 -1.86 12.40
CA PRO A 145 18.35 -2.73 12.49
C PRO A 145 19.03 -2.50 13.84
N LYS A 146 18.90 -3.45 14.77
CA LYS A 146 19.73 -3.45 15.97
C LYS A 146 21.15 -3.69 15.47
N THR A 147 21.96 -2.63 15.52
CA THR A 147 23.38 -2.57 15.16
C THR A 147 23.70 -2.71 13.67
N CYS A 148 23.86 -1.58 12.98
CA CYS A 148 24.92 -1.50 11.97
C CYS A 148 26.25 -1.49 12.74
N PRO A 149 27.20 -2.41 12.50
CA PRO A 149 28.55 -2.26 13.04
C PRO A 149 29.10 -0.93 12.57
N LEU A 150 29.45 -0.05 13.51
CA LEU A 150 30.16 1.20 13.24
C LEU A 150 31.44 0.87 12.48
N LYS A 151 31.41 0.97 11.15
CA LYS A 151 32.65 1.05 10.36
C LYS A 151 33.34 2.33 10.81
N LYS A 152 34.51 2.17 11.44
CA LYS A 152 35.38 3.25 11.90
C LYS A 152 35.55 4.28 10.77
N LYS A 153 35.37 5.56 11.13
CA LYS A 153 35.40 6.74 10.27
C LYS A 153 36.64 6.74 9.35
N LYS A 154 36.43 7.11 8.09
CA LYS A 154 37.41 7.92 7.35
C LYS A 154 36.82 9.31 7.18
N ASP A 155 37.65 10.27 7.53
CA ASP A 155 37.41 11.71 7.61
C ASP A 155 37.01 12.27 6.25
N HIS A 156 35.85 12.93 6.16
CA HIS A 156 35.56 13.81 5.03
C HIS A 156 34.50 14.86 5.42
N LEU A 157 34.97 16.10 5.54
CA LEU A 157 34.30 17.40 5.43
C LEU A 157 32.87 17.52 5.98
N GLN A 158 32.77 18.23 7.10
CA GLN A 158 31.53 18.69 7.70
C GLN A 158 30.89 19.77 6.81
N LEU A 159 29.93 19.38 5.98
CA LEU A 159 29.01 20.34 5.35
C LEU A 159 28.00 20.79 6.42
N VAL A 160 28.06 22.07 6.79
CA VAL A 160 27.08 22.73 7.64
C VAL A 160 25.77 22.85 6.84
N ILE A 161 24.83 21.97 7.11
CA ILE A 161 23.45 22.09 6.64
C ILE A 161 22.75 23.01 7.63
N SER A 162 22.29 24.18 7.18
CA SER A 162 21.46 25.07 8.00
C SER A 162 20.14 24.39 8.35
N ASP A 163 19.72 24.54 9.60
CA ASP A 163 18.60 23.84 10.27
C ASP A 163 17.19 24.07 9.68
N VAL A 164 17.06 24.56 8.45
CA VAL A 164 15.76 24.93 7.85
C VAL A 164 15.21 23.90 6.84
N HIS A 165 15.98 22.86 6.47
CA HIS A 165 15.50 21.83 5.51
C HIS A 165 15.82 20.38 5.90
N SER A 166 15.83 20.07 7.21
CA SER A 166 15.88 18.68 7.65
C SER A 166 14.46 18.11 7.73
N SER A 167 14.02 17.40 6.71
CA SER A 167 12.83 16.53 6.76
C SER A 167 13.13 15.30 7.64
N LYS A 168 13.21 15.53 8.96
CA LYS A 168 13.19 14.48 9.99
C LYS A 168 11.76 13.96 10.12
N MET A 169 11.34 13.11 9.18
CA MET A 169 10.27 12.15 9.45
C MET A 169 10.90 11.00 10.22
N ALA A 170 10.92 11.11 11.54
CA ALA A 170 11.41 10.08 12.45
C ALA A 170 10.31 9.66 13.41
N PHE A 171 9.79 8.46 13.17
CA PHE A 171 9.25 7.47 14.11
C PHE A 171 8.93 7.97 15.52
N TRP A 172 7.66 8.31 15.75
CA TRP A 172 7.03 8.24 17.07
C TRP A 172 5.66 7.60 16.88
N CYS A 173 5.59 6.27 17.01
CA CYS A 173 4.33 5.57 17.23
C CYS A 173 4.13 5.50 18.74
N VAL A 174 3.40 6.47 19.30
CA VAL A 174 2.77 6.32 20.61
C VAL A 174 1.49 5.53 20.36
N LEU A 175 1.33 4.46 21.13
CA LEU A 175 0.17 3.58 21.14
C LEU A 175 -1.15 4.39 21.08
N CYS A 176 -1.83 4.36 19.94
CA CYS A 176 -3.28 4.57 19.89
C CYS A 176 -3.92 3.18 19.83
N THR A 177 -4.11 2.58 20.99
CA THR A 177 -5.23 1.68 21.21
C THR A 177 -6.52 2.50 21.11
N ASP A 178 -7.55 1.86 20.55
CA ASP A 178 -8.94 2.28 20.50
C ASP A 178 -9.32 3.31 19.41
N ALA A 179 -9.79 2.78 18.27
CA ALA A 179 -11.13 3.07 17.74
C ALA A 179 -11.28 2.47 16.34
N CYS A 180 -12.11 1.43 16.23
CA CYS A 180 -13.04 1.10 15.14
C CYS A 180 -13.28 -0.42 15.08
N ASP A 181 -13.97 -0.93 16.09
CA ASP A 181 -14.85 -2.09 15.90
C ASP A 181 -16.17 -1.56 15.31
N LEU A 182 -16.33 -1.68 13.99
CA LEU A 182 -17.61 -1.65 13.27
C LEU A 182 -17.49 -2.49 11.99
#